data_AF-A0A0S7YT36-F1
#
_entry.id   AF-A0A0S7YT36-F1
#
_cell.length_a   1.000
_cell.length_b   1.000
_cell.length_c   1.000
_cell.angle_alpha   90.00
_cell.angle_beta   90.00
_cell.angle_gamma   90.00
#
_symmetry.space_group_name_H-M   'P 1'
#
loop_
_entity.id
_entity.type
_entity.pdbx_description
1 polymer ?
#
loop_
_entity_poly.entity_id
_entity_poly.type
_entity_poly.pdbx_seq_one_letter_code
_entity_poly.pdbx_strand_id
1 'polypeptide(L)'
;MNKYANQIIAAAAILLCFWYLPAPGAAESAKELYFQAEACSRKLQDSKKKQKYRANWMVCIEKSQGVYRQDPQGPWAAAGLFMTGSLYRDLYKRSGNPDDNREATQNRPPVSDQYHRAEACYRQLLNNPVQQKYRDRWLPCIKKFEAAYQTNPSDAWASASLYMAGFLYFELYKRSYSQADRQSAVKHFTHVVRQYPKSVYREKARRAIEAIKRDDDLLAVIQEAEKSNEEAEDTEALSTEDSGAEAG
;
A
#
# COMPACT_ATOMS: atom_id res chain seq x y z
N MET A 1 26.64 32.61 66.21
CA MET A 1 27.09 31.44 65.43
C MET A 1 26.01 31.09 64.41
N ASN A 2 26.38 31.03 63.13
CA ASN A 2 25.57 31.40 61.96
C ASN A 2 24.38 30.48 61.63
N LYS A 3 23.13 30.98 61.80
CA LYS A 3 21.89 30.36 61.26
C LYS A 3 21.88 30.24 59.73
N TYR A 4 22.78 30.94 59.04
CA TYR A 4 22.93 30.94 57.59
C TYR A 4 23.81 29.80 57.05
N ALA A 5 24.62 29.13 57.89
CA ALA A 5 25.49 28.05 57.44
C ALA A 5 24.70 26.79 57.02
N ASN A 6 23.63 26.45 57.75
CA ASN A 6 22.78 25.31 57.41
C ASN A 6 21.88 25.56 56.18
N GLN A 7 21.54 26.82 55.87
CA GLN A 7 20.78 27.14 54.66
C GLN A 7 21.64 27.13 53.40
N ILE A 8 22.92 27.50 53.50
CA ILE A 8 23.86 27.44 52.37
C ILE A 8 24.19 25.98 52.00
N ILE A 9 24.31 25.08 52.98
CA ILE A 9 24.54 23.65 52.74
C ILE A 9 23.33 22.98 52.05
N ALA A 10 22.10 23.34 52.45
CA ALA A 10 20.88 22.82 51.82
C ALA A 10 20.70 23.30 50.36
N ALA A 11 21.05 24.55 50.06
CA ALA A 11 20.98 25.09 48.69
C ALA A 11 22.03 24.46 47.75
N ALA A 12 23.23 24.14 48.27
CA ALA A 12 24.29 23.49 47.50
C ALA A 12 23.95 22.03 47.11
N ALA A 13 23.22 21.30 47.96
CA ALA A 13 22.77 19.94 47.66
C ALA A 13 21.69 19.90 46.56
N ILE A 14 20.80 20.91 46.49
CA ILE A 14 19.74 20.99 45.46
C ILE A 14 20.32 21.37 44.09
N LEU A 15 21.37 22.20 44.05
CA LEU A 15 22.09 22.53 42.80
C LEU A 15 22.95 21.37 42.27
N LEU A 16 23.50 20.52 43.15
CA LEU A 16 24.23 19.31 42.74
C LEU A 16 23.31 18.18 42.22
N CYS A 17 22.05 18.12 42.65
CA CYS A 17 21.08 17.17 42.10
C CYS A 17 20.62 17.55 40.67
N PHE A 18 20.63 18.84 40.31
CA PHE A 18 20.21 19.30 38.97
C PHE A 18 21.23 19.01 37.86
N TRP A 19 22.48 18.66 38.20
CA TRP A 19 23.53 18.26 37.26
C TRP A 19 23.56 16.75 36.96
N TYR A 20 22.80 15.95 37.71
CA TYR A 20 22.69 14.50 37.52
C TYR A 20 21.35 14.06 36.93
N LEU A 21 20.47 14.98 36.50
CA LEU A 21 19.36 14.58 35.64
C LEU A 21 19.93 14.29 34.24
N PRO A 22 19.91 13.02 33.76
CA PRO A 22 20.23 12.76 32.37
C PRO A 22 19.30 13.61 31.51
N ALA A 23 19.87 14.40 30.61
CA ALA A 23 19.08 15.14 29.64
C ALA A 23 18.13 14.13 28.96
N PRO A 24 16.83 14.43 28.84
CA PRO A 24 15.96 13.58 28.03
C PRO A 24 16.53 13.57 26.62
N GLY A 25 17.16 12.45 26.25
CA GLY A 25 17.60 12.24 24.88
C GLY A 25 16.36 12.33 24.01
N ALA A 26 16.37 13.20 23.00
CA ALA A 26 15.30 13.27 22.04
C ALA A 26 15.12 11.86 21.45
N ALA A 27 13.98 11.24 21.70
CA ALA A 27 13.66 9.95 21.11
C ALA A 27 13.62 10.13 19.58
N GLU A 28 14.39 9.33 18.87
CA GLU A 28 14.46 9.40 17.42
C GLU A 28 13.08 9.15 16.80
N SER A 29 12.67 10.00 15.86
CA SER A 29 11.36 9.89 15.22
C SER A 29 11.30 8.69 14.25
N ALA A 30 10.11 8.14 14.01
CA ALA A 30 9.92 7.08 13.02
C ALA A 30 10.42 7.48 11.61
N LYS A 31 10.34 8.77 11.27
CA LYS A 31 10.88 9.34 10.03
C LYS A 31 12.41 9.23 9.95
N GLU A 32 13.11 9.60 11.02
CA GLU A 32 14.58 9.52 11.07
C GLU A 32 15.06 8.07 11.05
N LEU A 33 14.40 7.19 11.82
CA LEU A 33 14.64 5.75 11.80
C LEU A 33 14.48 5.17 10.38
N TYR A 34 13.47 5.64 9.62
CA TYR A 34 13.26 5.21 8.25
C TYR A 34 14.42 5.63 7.34
N PHE A 35 14.89 6.87 7.44
CA PHE A 35 16.03 7.33 6.64
C PHE A 35 17.33 6.61 7.02
N GLN A 36 17.53 6.27 8.29
CA GLN A 36 18.65 5.43 8.70
C GLN A 36 18.57 4.02 8.09
N ALA A 37 17.39 3.41 8.12
CA ALA A 37 17.16 2.10 7.52
C ALA A 37 17.39 2.13 6.00
N GLU A 38 16.92 3.18 5.33
CA GLU A 38 17.15 3.39 3.90
C GLU A 38 18.64 3.53 3.58
N ALA A 39 19.37 4.36 4.34
CA ALA A 39 20.80 4.54 4.16
C ALA A 39 21.58 3.24 4.38
N CYS A 40 21.16 2.40 5.34
CA CYS A 40 21.72 1.07 5.55
C CYS A 40 21.48 0.17 4.32
N SER A 41 20.22 0.11 3.85
CA SER A 41 19.82 -0.68 2.70
C SER A 41 20.61 -0.29 1.45
N ARG A 42 20.75 1.01 1.15
CA ARG A 42 21.53 1.50 0.00
C ARG A 42 22.99 1.04 0.09
N LYS A 43 23.65 1.27 1.25
CA LYS A 43 25.04 0.82 1.49
C LYS A 43 25.22 -0.70 1.35
N LEU A 44 24.19 -1.47 1.68
CA LEU A 44 24.17 -2.93 1.49
C LEU A 44 24.01 -3.29 0.00
N GLN A 45 23.08 -2.65 -0.70
CA GLN A 45 22.81 -2.85 -2.13
C GLN A 45 23.99 -2.47 -3.03
N ASP A 46 24.81 -1.51 -2.63
CA ASP A 46 25.99 -1.07 -3.38
C ASP A 46 27.21 -2.00 -3.20
N SER A 47 27.20 -2.89 -2.20
CA SER A 47 28.35 -3.74 -1.88
C SER A 47 28.04 -5.23 -2.05
N LYS A 48 28.54 -5.83 -3.14
CA LYS A 48 28.49 -7.29 -3.34
C LYS A 48 29.15 -8.07 -2.20
N LYS A 49 30.23 -7.54 -1.62
CA LYS A 49 30.91 -8.13 -0.45
C LYS A 49 29.98 -8.17 0.77
N LYS A 50 29.25 -7.08 1.06
CA LYS A 50 28.31 -7.06 2.19
C LYS A 50 27.12 -7.99 1.97
N GLN A 51 26.60 -8.04 0.74
CA GLN A 51 25.46 -8.89 0.37
C GLN A 51 25.72 -10.39 0.59
N LYS A 52 26.98 -10.83 0.63
CA LYS A 52 27.35 -12.23 0.88
C LYS A 52 26.96 -12.70 2.28
N TYR A 53 26.90 -11.81 3.27
CA TYR A 53 26.73 -12.20 4.68
C TYR A 53 25.36 -11.80 5.21
N ARG A 54 24.58 -12.79 5.64
CA ARG A 54 23.23 -12.62 6.22
C ARG A 54 23.21 -11.57 7.34
N ALA A 55 24.24 -11.53 8.19
CA ALA A 55 24.34 -10.55 9.27
C ALA A 55 24.21 -9.09 8.79
N ASN A 56 24.79 -8.74 7.62
CA ASN A 56 24.67 -7.37 7.09
C ASN A 56 23.25 -7.04 6.64
N TRP A 57 22.49 -8.04 6.18
CA TRP A 57 21.07 -7.87 5.86
C TRP A 57 20.25 -7.67 7.14
N MET A 58 20.51 -8.50 8.15
CA MET A 58 19.80 -8.43 9.43
C MET A 58 19.95 -7.06 10.10
N VAL A 59 21.13 -6.45 10.06
CA VAL A 59 21.34 -5.09 10.60
C VAL A 59 20.41 -4.06 9.93
N CYS A 60 20.22 -4.12 8.60
CA CYS A 60 19.34 -3.18 7.92
C CYS A 60 17.85 -3.52 8.13
N ILE A 61 17.52 -4.81 8.24
CA ILE A 61 16.16 -5.30 8.54
C ILE A 61 15.73 -4.85 9.94
N GLU A 62 16.60 -4.98 10.94
CA GLU A 62 16.32 -4.54 12.30
C GLU A 62 16.05 -3.03 12.37
N LYS A 63 16.80 -2.23 11.59
CA LYS A 63 16.55 -0.80 11.46
C LYS A 63 15.18 -0.50 10.84
N SER A 64 14.80 -1.20 9.76
CA SER A 64 13.50 -0.97 9.11
C SER A 64 12.34 -1.44 9.97
N GLN A 65 12.48 -2.54 10.72
CA GLN A 65 11.51 -2.97 11.73
C GLN A 65 11.36 -1.96 12.86
N GLY A 66 12.47 -1.29 13.23
CA GLY A 66 12.48 -0.22 14.22
C GLY A 66 11.50 0.91 13.90
N VAL A 67 11.32 1.24 12.61
CA VAL A 67 10.36 2.26 12.15
C VAL A 67 8.93 1.92 12.58
N TYR A 68 8.49 0.69 12.32
CA TYR A 68 7.16 0.22 12.70
C TYR A 68 7.03 0.10 14.22
N ARG A 69 8.06 -0.38 14.91
CA ARG A 69 8.03 -0.50 16.38
C ARG A 69 7.95 0.85 17.09
N GLN A 70 8.55 1.90 16.51
CA GLN A 70 8.56 3.25 17.09
C GLN A 70 7.17 3.89 17.06
N ASP A 71 6.48 3.79 15.92
CA ASP A 71 5.15 4.35 15.75
C ASP A 71 4.30 3.44 14.84
N PRO A 72 3.66 2.40 15.39
CA PRO A 72 2.92 1.41 14.60
C PRO A 72 1.71 1.97 13.84
N GLN A 73 1.16 3.10 14.31
CA GLN A 73 0.02 3.79 13.69
C GLN A 73 0.46 5.04 12.91
N GLY A 74 1.77 5.31 12.90
CA GLY A 74 2.35 6.49 12.29
C GLY A 74 2.39 6.44 10.77
N PRO A 75 2.53 7.61 10.11
CA PRO A 75 2.61 7.71 8.65
C PRO A 75 3.81 6.96 8.05
N TRP A 76 4.82 6.60 8.84
CA TRP A 76 6.01 5.85 8.40
C TRP A 76 5.92 4.34 8.65
N ALA A 77 4.92 3.86 9.40
CA ALA A 77 4.75 2.46 9.78
C ALA A 77 4.74 1.52 8.56
N ALA A 78 3.89 1.84 7.58
CA ALA A 78 3.77 1.07 6.34
C ALA A 78 5.06 1.09 5.50
N ALA A 79 5.79 2.21 5.50
CA ALA A 79 7.06 2.33 4.80
C ALA A 79 8.16 1.46 5.46
N GLY A 80 8.19 1.40 6.79
CA GLY A 80 9.07 0.52 7.56
C GLY A 80 8.81 -0.95 7.31
N LEU A 81 7.55 -1.40 7.36
CA LEU A 81 7.16 -2.77 7.03
C LEU A 81 7.52 -3.13 5.58
N PHE A 82 7.19 -2.24 4.63
CA PHE A 82 7.52 -2.45 3.22
C PHE A 82 9.02 -2.65 2.98
N MET A 83 9.86 -1.84 3.63
CA MET A 83 11.31 -1.95 3.55
C MET A 83 11.79 -3.26 4.16
N THR A 84 11.25 -3.63 5.33
CA THR A 84 11.52 -4.92 6.00
C THR A 84 11.22 -6.09 5.07
N GLY A 85 10.00 -6.15 4.52
CA GLY A 85 9.61 -7.22 3.60
C GLY A 85 10.45 -7.25 2.32
N SER A 86 10.86 -6.10 1.81
CA SER A 86 11.74 -6.00 0.63
C SER A 86 13.15 -6.52 0.90
N LEU A 87 13.73 -6.18 2.05
CA LEU A 87 15.04 -6.67 2.48
C LEU A 87 15.04 -8.19 2.68
N TYR A 88 14.02 -8.73 3.35
CA TYR A 88 13.86 -10.19 3.50
C TYR A 88 13.70 -10.90 2.16
N ARG A 89 12.91 -10.35 1.22
CA ARG A 89 12.75 -10.92 -0.12
C ARG A 89 14.08 -10.96 -0.88
N ASP A 90 14.88 -9.90 -0.80
CA ASP A 90 16.16 -9.83 -1.50
C ASP A 90 17.24 -10.70 -0.84
N LEU A 91 17.17 -10.87 0.48
CA LEU A 91 17.95 -11.86 1.21
C LEU A 91 17.57 -13.28 0.77
N TYR A 92 16.28 -13.61 0.72
CA TYR A 92 15.78 -14.93 0.28
C TYR A 92 16.29 -15.31 -1.12
N LYS A 93 16.25 -14.38 -2.09
CA LYS A 93 16.77 -14.62 -3.45
C LYS A 93 18.24 -15.06 -3.48
N ARG A 94 19.00 -14.79 -2.41
CA ARG A 94 20.44 -15.07 -2.31
C ARG A 94 20.73 -16.24 -1.38
N SER A 95 20.03 -16.30 -0.26
CA SER A 95 20.21 -17.35 0.74
C SER A 95 19.48 -18.64 0.37
N GLY A 96 18.39 -18.55 -0.39
CA GLY A 96 17.45 -19.66 -0.60
C GLY A 96 16.70 -20.09 0.66
N ASN A 97 16.86 -19.36 1.78
CA ASN A 97 16.28 -19.76 3.06
C ASN A 97 14.76 -19.47 3.08
N PRO A 98 13.90 -20.49 3.20
CA PRO A 98 12.45 -20.31 3.20
C PRO A 98 11.95 -19.42 4.35
N ASP A 99 12.68 -19.31 5.45
CA ASP A 99 12.31 -18.46 6.58
C ASP A 99 12.33 -16.98 6.19
N ASP A 100 13.36 -16.56 5.45
CA ASP A 100 13.47 -15.19 4.94
C ASP A 100 12.30 -14.89 3.96
N ASN A 101 11.82 -15.89 3.20
CA ASN A 101 10.65 -15.71 2.34
C ASN A 101 9.33 -15.59 3.14
N ARG A 102 9.20 -16.31 4.26
CA ARG A 102 8.03 -16.19 5.14
C ARG A 102 7.98 -14.79 5.77
N GLU A 103 9.11 -14.30 6.27
CA GLU A 103 9.23 -12.94 6.82
C GLU A 103 8.93 -11.87 5.76
N ALA A 104 9.43 -12.05 4.53
CA ALA A 104 9.12 -11.16 3.41
C ALA A 104 7.62 -11.08 3.10
N THR A 105 6.90 -12.17 3.32
CA THR A 105 5.47 -12.28 3.06
C THR A 105 4.65 -11.67 4.20
N GLN A 106 5.03 -11.95 5.46
CA GLN A 106 4.39 -11.35 6.64
C GLN A 106 4.53 -9.82 6.68
N ASN A 107 5.66 -9.30 6.23
CA ASN A 107 5.95 -7.86 6.23
C ASN A 107 5.57 -7.16 4.91
N ARG A 108 4.74 -7.78 4.06
CA ARG A 108 4.29 -7.16 2.80
C ARG A 108 3.23 -6.07 3.12
N PRO A 109 3.18 -4.95 2.37
CA PRO A 109 2.13 -3.96 2.58
C PRO A 109 0.74 -4.59 2.40
N PRO A 110 -0.28 -4.09 3.12
CA PRO A 110 -1.67 -4.46 2.90
C PRO A 110 -2.07 -4.34 1.42
N VAL A 111 -3.05 -5.14 0.99
CA VAL A 111 -3.53 -5.10 -0.40
C VAL A 111 -4.08 -3.71 -0.76
N SER A 112 -4.73 -3.01 0.19
CA SER A 112 -5.18 -1.62 0.05
C SER A 112 -4.05 -0.65 -0.32
N ASP A 113 -2.93 -0.69 0.41
CA ASP A 113 -1.75 0.13 0.12
C ASP A 113 -1.18 -0.16 -1.28
N GLN A 114 -1.14 -1.43 -1.66
CA GLN A 114 -0.67 -1.83 -2.99
C GLN A 114 -1.62 -1.35 -4.09
N TYR A 115 -2.93 -1.44 -3.86
CA TYR A 115 -3.96 -0.90 -4.72
C TYR A 115 -3.80 0.61 -4.91
N HIS A 116 -3.68 1.39 -3.83
CA HIS A 116 -3.50 2.84 -3.92
C HIS A 116 -2.20 3.25 -4.63
N ARG A 117 -1.12 2.47 -4.47
CA ARG A 117 0.12 2.68 -5.25
C ARG A 117 -0.08 2.38 -6.74
N ALA A 118 -0.89 1.39 -7.09
CA ALA A 118 -1.24 1.08 -8.48
C ALA A 118 -2.12 2.19 -9.09
N GLU A 119 -3.07 2.71 -8.31
CA GLU A 119 -3.90 3.85 -8.68
C GLU A 119 -3.07 5.12 -8.89
N ALA A 120 -2.12 5.41 -8.00
CA ALA A 120 -1.19 6.53 -8.17
C ALA A 120 -0.37 6.42 -9.47
N CYS A 121 0.08 5.23 -9.83
CA CYS A 121 0.74 4.97 -11.13
C CYS A 121 -0.19 5.34 -12.29
N TYR A 122 -1.44 4.86 -12.24
CA TYR A 122 -2.42 5.13 -13.28
C TYR A 122 -2.74 6.63 -13.39
N ARG A 123 -2.97 7.32 -12.26
CA ARG A 123 -3.19 8.78 -12.24
C ARG A 123 -2.00 9.55 -12.84
N GLN A 124 -0.77 9.17 -12.52
CA GLN A 124 0.42 9.77 -13.12
C GLN A 124 0.49 9.56 -14.63
N LEU A 125 0.12 8.38 -15.12
CA LEU A 125 0.03 8.10 -16.56
C LEU A 125 -1.04 8.95 -17.24
N LEU A 126 -2.22 9.10 -16.62
CA LEU A 126 -3.29 9.94 -17.15
C LEU A 126 -2.86 11.42 -17.24
N ASN A 127 -2.08 11.91 -16.28
CA ASN A 127 -1.55 13.27 -16.29
C ASN A 127 -0.44 13.50 -17.33
N ASN A 128 -0.02 12.47 -18.08
CA ASN A 128 0.96 12.60 -19.14
C ASN A 128 0.44 12.02 -20.48
N PRO A 129 -0.26 12.82 -21.29
CA PRO A 129 -0.82 12.37 -22.57
C PRO A 129 0.21 11.82 -23.56
N VAL A 130 1.47 12.28 -23.48
CA VAL A 130 2.56 11.75 -24.32
C VAL A 130 2.84 10.30 -23.95
N GLN A 131 2.93 9.98 -22.65
CA GLN A 131 3.18 8.62 -22.17
C GLN A 131 2.02 7.67 -22.45
N GLN A 132 0.78 8.15 -22.44
CA GLN A 132 -0.41 7.32 -22.74
C GLN A 132 -0.36 6.66 -24.13
N LYS A 133 0.44 7.18 -25.07
CA LYS A 133 0.57 6.60 -26.41
C LYS A 133 1.34 5.28 -26.44
N TYR A 134 2.13 4.99 -25.39
CA TYR A 134 3.09 3.90 -25.43
C TYR A 134 2.69 2.76 -24.47
N ARG A 135 2.49 1.56 -25.03
CA ARG A 135 2.07 0.36 -24.29
C ARG A 135 2.95 0.04 -23.08
N ASP A 136 4.25 0.23 -23.21
CA ASP A 136 5.25 0.04 -22.15
C ASP A 136 5.01 0.93 -20.92
N ARG A 137 4.25 2.03 -21.05
CA ARG A 137 3.87 2.91 -19.93
C ARG A 137 2.63 2.41 -19.18
N TRP A 138 1.74 1.67 -19.83
CA TRP A 138 0.55 1.09 -19.21
C TRP A 138 0.85 -0.17 -18.41
N LEU A 139 1.68 -1.06 -18.98
CA LEU A 139 1.97 -2.38 -18.39
C LEU A 139 2.51 -2.32 -16.95
N PRO A 140 3.39 -1.38 -16.57
CA PRO A 140 3.85 -1.26 -15.19
C PRO A 140 2.71 -0.95 -14.21
N CYS A 141 1.73 -0.13 -14.59
CA CYS A 141 0.58 0.17 -13.72
C CYS A 141 -0.38 -1.03 -13.62
N ILE A 142 -0.64 -1.72 -14.74
CA ILE A 142 -1.41 -2.97 -14.77
C ILE A 142 -0.78 -4.00 -13.82
N LYS A 143 0.54 -4.22 -13.95
CA LYS A 143 1.29 -5.17 -13.10
C LYS A 143 1.21 -4.85 -11.61
N LYS A 144 1.06 -3.57 -11.24
CA LYS A 144 0.88 -3.19 -9.83
C LYS A 144 -0.49 -3.62 -9.29
N PHE A 145 -1.55 -3.49 -10.10
CA PHE A 145 -2.86 -4.00 -9.73
C PHE A 145 -2.87 -5.53 -9.66
N GLU A 146 -2.27 -6.22 -10.62
CA GLU A 146 -2.13 -7.69 -10.58
C GLU A 146 -1.34 -8.15 -9.35
N ALA A 147 -0.26 -7.45 -8.98
CA ALA A 147 0.55 -7.76 -7.80
C ALA A 147 -0.21 -7.54 -6.48
N ALA A 148 -1.08 -6.52 -6.42
CA ALA A 148 -1.95 -6.30 -5.27
C ALA A 148 -2.90 -7.51 -5.09
N TYR A 149 -3.59 -7.93 -6.16
CA TYR A 149 -4.44 -9.14 -6.15
C TYR A 149 -3.66 -10.40 -5.74
N GLN A 150 -2.46 -10.61 -6.30
CA GLN A 150 -1.63 -11.79 -6.01
C GLN A 150 -1.12 -11.85 -4.57
N THR A 151 -1.13 -10.74 -3.83
CA THR A 151 -0.68 -10.74 -2.44
C THR A 151 -1.63 -11.50 -1.54
N ASN A 152 -2.94 -11.24 -1.64
CA ASN A 152 -3.96 -11.95 -0.92
C ASN A 152 -5.27 -11.93 -1.73
N PRO A 153 -5.55 -12.96 -2.54
CA PRO A 153 -6.78 -13.05 -3.33
C PRO A 153 -8.08 -13.07 -2.51
N SER A 154 -8.00 -13.32 -1.20
CA SER A 154 -9.17 -13.30 -0.31
C SER A 154 -9.40 -11.94 0.35
N ASP A 155 -8.53 -10.96 0.11
CA ASP A 155 -8.64 -9.60 0.67
C ASP A 155 -9.82 -8.83 0.04
N ALA A 156 -10.44 -7.94 0.82
CA ALA A 156 -11.55 -7.11 0.35
C ALA A 156 -11.18 -6.28 -0.90
N TRP A 157 -9.92 -5.82 -1.00
CA TRP A 157 -9.41 -5.04 -2.13
C TRP A 157 -9.00 -5.88 -3.34
N ALA A 158 -8.92 -7.21 -3.20
CA ALA A 158 -8.42 -8.07 -4.27
C ALA A 158 -9.31 -8.04 -5.52
N SER A 159 -10.63 -7.98 -5.32
CA SER A 159 -11.61 -7.85 -6.42
C SER A 159 -11.48 -6.49 -7.15
N ALA A 160 -11.24 -5.41 -6.41
CA ALA A 160 -10.99 -4.07 -6.96
C ALA A 160 -9.70 -4.05 -7.79
N SER A 161 -8.60 -4.60 -7.24
CA SER A 161 -7.33 -4.70 -7.94
C SER A 161 -7.46 -5.45 -9.27
N LEU A 162 -8.14 -6.59 -9.25
CA LEU A 162 -8.31 -7.42 -10.44
C LEU A 162 -9.21 -6.75 -11.50
N TYR A 163 -10.27 -6.07 -11.06
CA TYR A 163 -11.13 -5.27 -11.93
C TYR A 163 -10.33 -4.15 -12.61
N MET A 164 -9.54 -3.39 -11.85
CA MET A 164 -8.74 -2.29 -12.40
C MET A 164 -7.68 -2.77 -13.39
N ALA A 165 -7.06 -3.93 -13.16
CA ALA A 165 -6.17 -4.54 -14.14
C ALA A 165 -6.90 -4.80 -15.47
N GLY A 166 -8.11 -5.37 -15.41
CA GLY A 166 -8.97 -5.58 -16.60
C GLY A 166 -9.33 -4.28 -17.31
N PHE A 167 -9.70 -3.26 -16.55
CA PHE A 167 -10.02 -1.93 -17.07
C PHE A 167 -8.84 -1.29 -17.80
N LEU A 168 -7.62 -1.30 -17.22
CA LEU A 168 -6.43 -0.74 -17.88
C LEU A 168 -6.04 -1.53 -19.14
N TYR A 169 -6.23 -2.85 -19.16
CA TYR A 169 -6.05 -3.64 -20.39
C TYR A 169 -7.03 -3.23 -21.49
N PHE A 170 -8.28 -2.93 -21.15
CA PHE A 170 -9.24 -2.44 -22.12
C PHE A 170 -8.90 -1.03 -22.64
N GLU A 171 -8.51 -0.12 -21.74
CA GLU A 171 -8.02 1.22 -22.12
C GLU A 171 -6.84 1.15 -23.10
N LEU A 172 -5.94 0.20 -22.88
CA LEU A 172 -4.82 -0.07 -23.77
C LEU A 172 -5.29 -0.65 -25.12
N TYR A 173 -6.28 -1.55 -25.13
CA TYR A 173 -6.92 -2.03 -26.36
C TYR A 173 -7.54 -0.88 -27.16
N LYS A 174 -8.28 0.04 -26.54
CA LYS A 174 -8.91 1.17 -27.25
C LYS A 174 -7.92 2.05 -28.00
N ARG A 175 -6.67 2.12 -27.53
CA ARG A 175 -5.60 2.92 -28.14
C ARG A 175 -4.81 2.16 -29.19
N SER A 176 -4.58 0.87 -28.98
CA SER A 176 -3.67 0.04 -29.79
C SER A 176 -4.37 -0.95 -30.71
N TYR A 177 -5.67 -1.18 -30.52
CA TYR A 177 -6.48 -2.23 -31.15
C TYR A 177 -5.91 -3.65 -30.96
N SER A 178 -5.06 -3.84 -29.96
CA SER A 178 -4.45 -5.13 -29.61
C SER A 178 -5.49 -6.10 -29.07
N GLN A 179 -5.82 -7.12 -29.85
CA GLN A 179 -6.76 -8.17 -29.43
C GLN A 179 -6.27 -8.93 -28.19
N ALA A 180 -4.95 -9.05 -28.01
CA ALA A 180 -4.37 -9.65 -26.82
C ALA A 180 -4.70 -8.86 -25.54
N ASP A 181 -4.72 -7.52 -25.63
CA ASP A 181 -5.07 -6.66 -24.50
C ASP A 181 -6.59 -6.72 -24.25
N ARG A 182 -7.44 -6.78 -25.30
CA ARG A 182 -8.88 -7.03 -25.15
C ARG A 182 -9.19 -8.36 -24.47
N GLN A 183 -8.53 -9.44 -24.89
CA GLN A 183 -8.68 -10.76 -24.27
C GLN A 183 -8.22 -10.75 -22.80
N SER A 184 -7.14 -10.03 -22.51
CA SER A 184 -6.65 -9.84 -21.14
C SER A 184 -7.69 -9.10 -20.29
N ALA A 185 -8.33 -8.05 -20.80
CA ALA A 185 -9.42 -7.35 -20.10
C ALA A 185 -10.58 -8.30 -19.76
N VAL A 186 -11.12 -9.01 -20.76
CA VAL A 186 -12.22 -9.96 -20.58
C VAL A 186 -11.86 -11.07 -19.60
N LYS A 187 -10.62 -11.59 -19.65
CA LYS A 187 -10.13 -12.61 -18.72
C LYS A 187 -10.17 -12.11 -17.28
N HIS A 188 -9.70 -10.89 -17.03
CA HIS A 188 -9.71 -10.29 -15.69
C HIS A 188 -11.13 -10.07 -15.18
N PHE A 189 -12.01 -9.46 -15.99
CA PHE A 189 -13.41 -9.27 -15.61
C PHE A 189 -14.15 -10.59 -15.36
N THR A 190 -13.92 -11.60 -16.20
CA THR A 190 -14.50 -12.93 -16.02
C THR A 190 -14.04 -13.56 -14.71
N HIS A 191 -12.77 -13.36 -14.34
CA HIS A 191 -12.25 -13.82 -13.08
C HIS A 191 -12.92 -13.12 -11.89
N VAL A 192 -13.14 -11.80 -11.97
CA VAL A 192 -13.90 -11.05 -10.95
C VAL A 192 -15.30 -11.63 -10.77
N VAL A 193 -16.04 -11.84 -11.87
CA VAL A 193 -17.41 -12.37 -11.85
C VAL A 193 -17.48 -13.76 -11.21
N ARG A 194 -16.49 -14.61 -11.46
CA ARG A 194 -16.46 -16.00 -10.99
C ARG A 194 -16.01 -16.13 -9.54
N GLN A 195 -14.96 -15.42 -9.14
CA GLN A 195 -14.32 -15.61 -7.83
C GLN A 195 -14.88 -14.73 -6.72
N TYR A 196 -15.56 -13.62 -7.07
CA TYR A 196 -16.05 -12.65 -6.08
C TYR A 196 -17.56 -12.44 -6.20
N PRO A 197 -18.38 -13.47 -5.94
CA PRO A 197 -19.84 -13.41 -6.12
C PRO A 197 -20.51 -12.32 -5.26
N LYS A 198 -19.90 -11.93 -4.13
CA LYS A 198 -20.41 -10.94 -3.18
C LYS A 198 -19.80 -9.54 -3.34
N SER A 199 -18.84 -9.35 -4.26
CA SER A 199 -18.17 -8.06 -4.44
C SER A 199 -19.01 -7.12 -5.31
N VAL A 200 -19.03 -5.83 -4.96
CA VAL A 200 -19.60 -4.76 -5.81
C VAL A 200 -18.98 -4.74 -7.21
N TYR A 201 -17.72 -5.18 -7.36
CA TYR A 201 -17.04 -5.26 -8.64
C TYR A 201 -17.53 -6.38 -9.54
N ARG A 202 -18.32 -7.34 -9.02
CA ARG A 202 -18.92 -8.41 -9.83
C ARG A 202 -19.81 -7.83 -10.92
N GLU A 203 -20.73 -6.96 -10.54
CA GLU A 203 -21.70 -6.41 -11.47
C GLU A 203 -21.02 -5.43 -12.44
N LYS A 204 -20.08 -4.60 -11.95
CA LYS A 204 -19.23 -3.75 -12.80
C LYS A 204 -18.49 -4.59 -13.85
N ALA A 205 -17.88 -5.70 -13.45
CA ALA A 205 -17.18 -6.60 -14.36
C ALA A 205 -18.11 -7.28 -15.38
N ARG A 206 -19.33 -7.66 -14.97
CA ARG A 206 -20.33 -8.23 -15.88
C ARG A 206 -20.73 -7.23 -16.96
N ARG A 207 -21.03 -5.98 -16.58
CA ARG A 207 -21.35 -4.89 -17.51
C ARG A 207 -20.17 -4.62 -18.44
N ALA A 208 -18.95 -4.63 -17.92
CA ALA A 208 -17.76 -4.45 -18.73
C ALA A 208 -17.58 -5.52 -19.81
N ILE A 209 -17.83 -6.80 -19.48
CA ILE A 209 -17.79 -7.89 -20.45
C ILE A 209 -18.84 -7.67 -21.56
N GLU A 210 -20.06 -7.28 -21.21
CA GLU A 210 -21.12 -7.03 -22.18
C GLU A 210 -20.82 -5.84 -23.09
N ALA A 211 -20.31 -4.73 -22.54
CA ALA A 211 -19.87 -3.58 -23.32
C ALA A 211 -18.78 -3.97 -24.33
N ILE A 212 -17.78 -4.75 -23.89
CA ILE A 212 -16.69 -5.24 -24.76
C ILE A 212 -17.21 -6.15 -25.88
N LYS A 213 -18.25 -6.97 -25.61
CA LYS A 213 -18.85 -7.83 -26.64
C LYS A 213 -19.59 -7.04 -27.71
N ARG A 214 -20.22 -5.94 -27.32
CA ARG A 214 -20.98 -5.04 -28.20
C ARG A 214 -20.12 -3.97 -28.88
N ASP A 215 -18.86 -3.87 -28.48
CA ASP A 215 -17.92 -2.81 -28.89
C ASP A 215 -18.36 -1.39 -28.43
N ASP A 216 -19.11 -1.34 -27.32
CA ASP A 216 -19.59 -0.11 -26.70
C ASP A 216 -18.44 0.66 -26.01
N ASP A 217 -18.64 1.96 -25.77
CA ASP A 217 -17.74 2.74 -24.93
C ASP A 217 -17.87 2.34 -23.45
N LEU A 218 -16.87 1.60 -22.96
CA LEU A 218 -16.85 1.10 -21.59
C LEU A 218 -16.90 2.22 -20.54
N LEU A 219 -16.31 3.38 -20.81
CA LEU A 219 -16.31 4.49 -19.86
C LEU A 219 -17.71 5.04 -19.65
N ALA A 220 -18.48 5.22 -20.74
CA ALA A 220 -19.87 5.62 -20.66
C ALA A 220 -20.72 4.60 -19.89
N VAL A 221 -20.53 3.31 -20.16
CA VAL A 221 -21.23 2.21 -19.46
C VAL A 221 -20.90 2.18 -17.96
N ILE A 222 -19.65 2.44 -17.58
CA ILE A 222 -19.24 2.50 -16.17
C ILE A 222 -19.82 3.74 -15.49
N GLN A 223 -19.81 4.90 -16.13
CA GLN A 223 -20.37 6.14 -15.57
C GLN A 223 -21.89 6.05 -15.36
N GLU A 224 -22.61 5.49 -16.33
CA GLU A 224 -24.05 5.26 -16.22
C GLU A 224 -24.37 4.23 -15.12
N ALA A 225 -23.50 3.23 -14.95
CA ALA A 225 -23.58 2.26 -13.87
C ALA A 225 -23.33 2.86 -12.49
N GLU A 226 -22.45 3.85 -12.37
CA GLU A 226 -22.16 4.53 -11.11
C GLU A 226 -23.31 5.45 -10.72
N LYS A 227 -23.83 6.20 -11.68
CA LYS A 227 -25.00 7.06 -11.48
C LYS A 227 -26.24 6.26 -11.03
N SER A 228 -26.52 5.13 -11.67
CA SER A 228 -27.67 4.27 -11.30
C SER A 228 -27.52 3.58 -9.94
N ASN A 229 -26.29 3.31 -9.50
CA ASN A 229 -26.04 2.77 -8.16
C ASN A 229 -26.17 3.85 -7.08
N GLU A 230 -25.73 5.07 -7.34
CA GLU A 230 -25.89 6.23 -6.44
C GLU A 230 -27.38 6.57 -6.26
N GLU A 231 -28.16 6.60 -7.36
CA GLU A 231 -29.61 6.78 -7.33
C GLU A 231 -30.35 5.64 -6.56
N ALA A 232 -29.84 4.41 -6.62
CA ALA A 232 -30.40 3.27 -5.89
C ALA A 232 -30.08 3.30 -4.38
N GLU A 233 -28.87 3.77 -4.01
CA GLU A 233 -28.44 3.92 -2.62
C GLU A 233 -29.18 5.09 -1.95
N ASP A 234 -29.41 6.18 -2.68
CA ASP A 234 -30.22 7.32 -2.22
C ASP A 234 -31.70 6.95 -2.01
N THR A 235 -32.27 6.09 -2.87
CA THR A 235 -33.66 5.62 -2.70
C THR A 235 -33.82 4.61 -1.57
N GLU A 236 -32.81 3.77 -1.31
CA GLU A 236 -32.81 2.87 -0.17
C GLU A 236 -32.66 3.66 1.15
N ALA A 237 -31.76 4.66 1.20
CA ALA A 237 -31.61 5.57 2.35
C ALA A 237 -32.92 6.31 2.69
N LEU A 238 -33.60 6.86 1.68
CA LEU A 238 -34.87 7.58 1.85
C LEU A 238 -36.00 6.66 2.37
N SER A 239 -35.99 5.38 2.02
CA SER A 239 -36.99 4.41 2.50
C SER A 239 -36.78 3.96 3.95
N THR A 240 -35.55 4.07 4.47
CA THR A 240 -35.23 3.70 5.85
C THR A 240 -35.54 4.79 6.86
N GLU A 241 -35.49 6.06 6.46
CA GLU A 241 -35.84 7.20 7.33
C GLU A 241 -37.35 7.28 7.65
N ASP A 242 -38.21 6.89 6.70
CA ASP A 242 -39.68 6.92 6.89
C ASP A 242 -40.20 5.80 7.83
N SER A 243 -39.42 4.72 7.99
CA SER A 243 -39.74 3.61 8.89
C SER A 243 -39.40 3.85 10.37
N GLY A 244 -38.67 4.94 10.67
CA GLY A 244 -38.26 5.33 12.03
C GLY A 244 -39.21 6.27 12.76
N ALA A 245 -40.27 6.77 12.10
CA ALA A 245 -41.15 7.81 12.63
C ALA A 245 -42.42 7.30 13.35
N GLU A 246 -42.71 5.99 13.36
CA GLU A 246 -43.91 5.41 14.01
C GLU A 246 -43.62 4.66 15.33
N ALA A 247 -42.55 5.02 16.05
CA ALA A 247 -42.29 4.52 17.41
C ALA A 247 -42.17 5.69 18.40
N GLY A 248 -43.30 6.29 18.77
CA GLY A 248 -43.42 7.32 19.81
C GLY A 248 -44.80 7.33 20.44
#